data_AF-A0A7V9BVK4-F1
#
_entry.id   AF-A0A7V9BVK4-F1
#
_cell.length_a   1.000
_cell.length_b   1.000
_cell.length_c   1.000
_cell.angle_alpha   90.00
_cell.angle_beta   90.00
_cell.angle_gamma   90.00
#
_symmetry.space_group_name_H-M   'P 1'
#
loop_
_entity.id
_entity.type
_entity.pdbx_description
1 polymer ?
#
loop_
_entity_poly.entity_id
_entity_poly.type
_entity_poly.pdbx_seq_one_letter_code
_entity_poly.pdbx_strand_id
1 'polypeptide(L)'
;SVRAEEIVVVLLGAANRDPEVFTDPARFDVTRQNAGKHLSFSSGVHHCLGAQLARMEGEVALRALTERFPELSMVGRPHRRPTSNLRGYDALSAELGTRTTVS
;
A
#
# COMPACT_ATOMS: atom_id res chain seq x y z
N SER A 1 9.66 -29.87 5.18
CA SER A 1 10.78 -29.66 6.11
C SER A 1 11.66 -28.57 5.53
N VAL A 2 12.25 -27.73 6.38
CA VAL A 2 13.26 -26.72 6.00
C VAL A 2 14.59 -27.15 6.62
N ARG A 3 15.67 -27.10 5.87
CA ARG A 3 17.01 -27.48 6.34
C ARG A 3 17.73 -26.27 6.96
N ALA A 4 18.73 -26.53 7.79
CA ALA A 4 19.66 -25.49 8.23
C ALA A 4 20.26 -24.79 6.99
N GLU A 5 20.44 -23.48 7.08
CA GLU A 5 21.00 -22.63 6.02
C GLU A 5 20.14 -22.54 4.73
N GLU A 6 18.93 -23.10 4.73
CA GLU A 6 18.00 -22.95 3.61
C GLU A 6 17.37 -21.55 3.62
N ILE A 7 17.44 -20.87 2.47
CA ILE A 7 16.82 -19.56 2.29
C ILE A 7 15.30 -19.73 2.27
N VAL A 8 14.63 -19.01 3.16
CA VAL A 8 13.17 -18.90 3.16
C VAL A 8 12.77 -17.51 2.69
N VAL A 9 11.92 -17.46 1.66
CA VAL A 9 11.34 -16.21 1.16
C VAL A 9 9.93 -16.04 1.71
N VAL A 10 9.71 -14.95 2.44
CA VAL A 10 8.38 -14.61 2.97
C VAL A 10 7.61 -13.76 1.97
N LEU A 11 6.52 -14.31 1.43
CA LEU A 11 5.67 -13.62 0.46
C LEU A 11 4.63 -12.72 1.18
N LEU A 12 5.07 -11.60 1.73
CA LEU A 12 4.21 -10.67 2.49
C LEU A 12 2.98 -10.19 1.68
N GLY A 13 3.13 -10.03 0.36
CA GLY A 13 2.03 -9.65 -0.52
C GLY A 13 0.92 -10.71 -0.64
N ALA A 14 1.26 -12.00 -0.45
CA ALA A 14 0.31 -13.10 -0.38
C ALA A 14 -0.29 -13.21 1.03
N ALA A 15 0.52 -13.06 2.08
CA ALA A 15 0.05 -13.04 3.47
C ALA A 15 -0.98 -11.91 3.71
N ASN A 16 -0.77 -10.73 3.10
CA ASN A 16 -1.74 -9.63 3.14
C ASN A 16 -3.04 -9.90 2.36
N ARG A 17 -3.16 -11.05 1.70
CA ARG A 17 -4.34 -11.53 0.97
C ARG A 17 -4.85 -12.87 1.49
N ASP A 18 -4.41 -13.29 2.67
CA ASP A 18 -4.82 -14.55 3.27
C ASP A 18 -6.33 -14.53 3.59
N PRO A 19 -7.16 -15.41 2.98
CA PRO A 19 -8.59 -15.46 3.23
C PRO A 19 -8.95 -15.96 4.65
N GLU A 20 -8.03 -16.63 5.35
CA GLU A 20 -8.22 -17.01 6.75
C GLU A 20 -8.13 -15.80 7.69
N VAL A 21 -7.44 -14.74 7.27
CA VAL A 21 -7.27 -13.51 8.04
C VAL A 21 -8.21 -12.41 7.55
N PHE A 22 -8.36 -12.25 6.23
CA PHE A 22 -9.08 -11.14 5.61
C PHE A 22 -10.23 -11.65 4.73
N THR A 23 -11.48 -11.39 5.14
CA THR A 23 -12.66 -11.61 4.29
C THR A 23 -12.58 -10.76 3.02
N ASP A 24 -12.82 -11.38 1.85
CA ASP A 24 -12.68 -10.75 0.53
C ASP A 24 -11.31 -10.02 0.37
N PRO A 25 -10.20 -10.78 0.41
CA PRO A 25 -8.85 -10.19 0.52
C PRO A 25 -8.42 -9.41 -0.72
N ALA A 26 -9.10 -9.58 -1.86
CA ALA A 26 -8.83 -8.86 -3.09
C ALA A 26 -9.49 -7.48 -3.13
N ARG A 27 -10.54 -7.25 -2.34
CA ARG A 27 -11.25 -5.97 -2.27
C ARG A 27 -10.47 -4.95 -1.45
N PHE A 28 -10.38 -3.74 -1.99
CA PHE A 28 -9.92 -2.57 -1.26
C PHE A 28 -11.08 -2.01 -0.42
N ASP A 29 -10.91 -2.02 0.90
CA ASP A 29 -11.90 -1.53 1.85
C ASP A 29 -11.19 -0.76 2.97
N VAL A 30 -11.37 0.56 2.98
CA VAL A 30 -10.79 1.47 3.99
C VAL A 30 -11.45 1.35 5.35
N THR A 31 -12.65 0.75 5.43
CA THR A 31 -13.43 0.58 6.67
C THR A 31 -13.18 -0.77 7.34
N ARG A 32 -12.32 -1.61 6.74
CA ARG A 32 -11.97 -2.94 7.26
C ARG A 32 -11.35 -2.84 8.67
N GLN A 33 -12.08 -3.35 9.67
CA GLN A 33 -11.68 -3.26 11.08
C GLN A 33 -10.37 -3.98 11.41
N ASN A 34 -10.06 -5.08 10.72
CA ASN A 34 -8.83 -5.86 10.95
C ASN A 34 -7.67 -5.46 10.02
N ALA A 35 -7.75 -4.33 9.31
CA ALA A 35 -6.71 -3.89 8.37
C ALA A 35 -5.32 -3.81 9.02
N GLY A 36 -5.25 -3.46 10.31
CA GLY A 36 -4.00 -3.39 11.10
C GLY A 36 -3.23 -4.71 11.23
N LYS A 37 -3.84 -5.86 10.90
CA LYS A 37 -3.16 -7.18 10.89
C LYS A 37 -2.24 -7.39 9.68
N HIS A 38 -2.20 -6.46 8.73
CA HIS A 38 -1.33 -6.55 7.56
C HIS A 38 0.16 -6.57 7.94
N LEU A 39 0.96 -7.27 7.15
CA LEU A 39 2.41 -7.45 7.31
C LEU A 39 3.23 -6.56 6.35
N SER A 40 2.65 -5.49 5.79
CA SER A 40 3.40 -4.57 4.91
C SER A 40 4.58 -3.89 5.62
N PHE A 41 4.52 -3.79 6.95
CA PHE A 41 5.60 -3.26 7.79
C PHE A 41 6.38 -4.37 8.53
N SER A 42 6.27 -5.63 8.07
CA SER A 42 6.85 -6.80 8.75
C SER A 42 6.31 -6.99 10.18
N SER A 43 6.99 -7.80 10.99
CA SER A 43 6.67 -8.08 12.39
C SER A 43 7.93 -8.45 13.19
N GLY A 44 7.83 -8.48 14.52
CA GLY A 44 8.91 -8.86 15.43
C GLY A 44 10.08 -7.87 15.46
N VAL A 45 11.29 -8.39 15.66
CA VAL A 45 12.53 -7.57 15.78
C VAL A 45 12.89 -6.81 14.51
N HIS A 46 12.31 -7.21 13.36
CA HIS A 46 12.47 -6.54 12.07
C HIS A 46 11.23 -5.75 11.65
N HIS A 47 10.30 -5.49 12.58
CA HIS A 47 9.20 -4.58 12.31
C HIS A 47 9.74 -3.21 11.87
N CYS A 48 9.14 -2.64 10.83
CA CYS A 48 9.62 -1.42 10.21
C CYS A 48 9.70 -0.27 11.21
N LEU A 49 10.91 0.23 11.42
CA LEU A 49 11.18 1.37 12.30
C LEU A 49 10.40 2.62 11.85
N GLY A 50 10.23 2.80 10.54
CA GLY A 50 9.53 3.94 9.94
C GLY A 50 8.00 3.77 9.85
N ALA A 51 7.40 2.70 10.40
CA ALA A 51 5.99 2.40 10.16
C ALA A 51 5.04 3.48 10.67
N GLN A 52 5.38 4.20 11.75
CA GLN A 52 4.55 5.30 12.26
C GLN A 52 4.70 6.56 11.40
N LEU A 53 5.93 6.89 11.01
CA LEU A 53 6.20 8.02 10.11
C LEU A 53 5.48 7.84 8.78
N ALA A 54 5.60 6.66 8.15
CA ALA A 54 4.94 6.35 6.88
C ALA A 54 3.40 6.47 6.96
N ARG A 55 2.80 6.12 8.11
CA ARG A 55 1.35 6.30 8.33
C ARG A 55 0.97 7.78 8.43
N MET A 56 1.73 8.56 9.21
CA MET A 56 1.51 10.00 9.35
C MET A 56 1.64 10.71 8.00
N GLU A 57 2.71 10.43 7.26
CA GLU A 57 2.94 10.98 5.92
C GLU A 57 1.82 10.59 4.95
N GLY A 58 1.41 9.32 4.96
CA GLY A 58 0.32 8.82 4.12
C GLY A 58 -1.00 9.51 4.41
N GLU A 59 -1.33 9.75 5.68
CA GLU A 59 -2.54 10.47 6.08
C GLU A 59 -2.52 11.91 5.55
N VAL A 60 -1.43 12.64 5.79
CA VAL A 60 -1.27 14.02 5.31
C VAL A 60 -1.32 14.10 3.79
N ALA A 61 -0.59 13.22 3.11
CA ALA A 61 -0.49 13.22 1.65
C ALA A 61 -1.83 12.87 0.99
N LEU A 62 -2.52 11.83 1.45
CA LEU A 62 -3.81 11.42 0.88
C LEU A 62 -4.86 12.50 1.09
N ARG A 63 -4.98 13.04 2.33
CA ARG A 63 -5.91 14.13 2.63
C ARG A 63 -5.65 15.36 1.75
N ALA A 64 -4.42 15.84 1.73
CA ALA A 64 -4.04 17.02 0.95
C ALA A 64 -4.29 16.82 -0.55
N LEU A 65 -4.00 15.63 -1.08
CA LEU A 65 -4.24 15.29 -2.48
C LEU A 65 -5.73 15.33 -2.81
N THR A 66 -6.57 14.67 -2.01
CA THR A 66 -8.02 14.57 -2.27
C THR A 66 -8.77 15.87 -2.03
N GLU A 67 -8.36 16.67 -1.04
CA GLU A 67 -8.96 17.99 -0.78
C GLU A 67 -8.59 19.00 -1.87
N ARG A 68 -7.34 18.93 -2.37
CA ARG A 68 -6.84 19.88 -3.37
C ARG A 68 -7.30 19.56 -4.79
N PHE A 69 -7.47 18.29 -5.12
CA PHE A 69 -7.86 17.80 -6.44
C PHE A 69 -8.99 16.77 -6.32
N PRO A 70 -10.22 17.22 -6.01
CA PRO A 70 -11.36 16.32 -5.78
C PRO A 70 -11.79 15.57 -7.06
N GLU A 71 -11.42 16.09 -8.23
CA GLU A 71 -11.73 15.51 -9.54
C GLU A 71 -10.58 14.64 -10.08
N LEU A 72 -9.56 14.33 -9.26
CA LEU A 72 -8.41 13.53 -9.66
C LEU A 72 -8.85 12.19 -10.24
N SER A 73 -8.43 11.90 -11.48
CA SER A 73 -8.70 10.64 -12.15
C SER A 73 -7.45 10.08 -12.82
N MET A 74 -7.31 8.76 -12.87
CA MET A 74 -6.19 8.13 -13.56
C MET A 74 -6.40 8.13 -15.07
N VAL A 75 -5.34 8.40 -15.81
CA VAL A 75 -5.35 8.34 -17.28
C VAL A 75 -4.30 7.36 -17.81
N GLY A 76 -4.70 6.61 -18.84
CA GLY A 76 -3.86 5.57 -19.41
C GLY A 76 -3.62 4.39 -18.47
N ARG A 77 -2.79 3.45 -18.92
CA ARG A 77 -2.44 2.26 -18.13
C ARG A 77 -1.23 2.56 -17.23
N PRO A 78 -1.32 2.34 -15.92
CA PRO A 78 -0.18 2.47 -15.03
C PRO A 78 0.98 1.54 -15.45
N HIS A 79 2.20 2.04 -15.43
CA HIS A 79 3.39 1.23 -15.73
C HIS A 79 4.02 0.73 -14.43
N ARG A 80 3.98 -0.60 -14.24
CA ARG A 80 4.52 -1.26 -13.05
C ARG A 80 6.03 -1.43 -13.22
N ARG A 81 6.75 -1.20 -12.12
CA ARG A 81 8.16 -1.55 -12.04
C ARG A 81 8.35 -3.07 -12.25
N PRO A 82 9.33 -3.52 -13.04
CA PRO A 82 9.59 -4.94 -13.30
C PRO A 82 10.41 -5.58 -12.16
N THR A 83 10.03 -5.33 -10.90
CA THR A 83 10.74 -5.80 -9.71
C THR A 83 9.91 -6.87 -8.97
N SER A 84 10.58 -7.89 -8.44
CA SER A 84 9.95 -9.00 -7.73
C SER A 84 9.68 -8.71 -6.24
N ASN A 85 10.51 -7.86 -5.63
CA ASN A 85 10.48 -7.55 -4.19
C ASN A 85 9.79 -6.20 -3.87
N LEU A 86 9.98 -5.18 -4.71
CA LEU A 86 9.33 -3.88 -4.56
C LEU A 86 8.10 -3.80 -5.47
N ARG A 87 6.91 -3.62 -4.89
CA ARG A 87 5.69 -3.39 -5.69
C ARG A 87 5.45 -1.89 -5.81
N GLY A 88 5.67 -1.35 -7.00
CA GLY A 88 5.44 0.06 -7.29
C GLY A 88 5.20 0.32 -8.77
N TYR A 89 4.87 1.57 -9.07
CA TYR A 89 4.80 2.09 -10.43
C TYR A 89 6.00 3.00 -10.67
N ASP A 90 6.48 3.06 -11.91
CA ASP A 90 7.44 4.10 -12.33
C ASP A 90 6.72 5.24 -13.06
N ALA A 91 5.53 4.97 -13.63
CA ALA A 91 4.62 5.96 -14.18
C ALA A 91 3.17 5.66 -13.80
N LEU A 92 2.49 6.68 -13.28
CA LEU A 92 1.05 6.71 -13.01
C LEU A 92 0.53 8.09 -13.43
N SER A 93 -0.03 8.18 -14.64
CA SER A 93 -0.56 9.43 -15.16
C SER A 93 -1.96 9.69 -14.61
N ALA A 94 -2.25 10.96 -14.32
CA ALA A 94 -3.53 11.38 -13.80
C ALA A 94 -3.92 12.75 -14.36
N GLU A 95 -5.21 12.95 -14.57
CA GLU A 95 -5.82 14.27 -14.79
C GLU A 95 -6.23 14.83 -13.43
N LEU A 96 -5.72 16.01 -13.09
CA LEU A 96 -5.93 16.61 -11.77
C LEU A 96 -7.30 17.28 -11.61
N GLY A 97 -7.98 17.60 -12.71
CA GLY A 97 -9.19 18.41 -12.71
C GLY A 97 -8.98 19.82 -12.14
N THR A 98 -10.03 20.41 -11.58
CA THR A 98 -9.97 21.76 -11.02
C THR A 98 -9.30 21.76 -9.66
N ARG A 99 -8.31 22.63 -9.49
CA ARG A 99 -7.63 22.83 -8.20
C ARG A 99 -8.52 23.62 -7.25
N THR A 100 -8.87 23.06 -6.09
CA THR A 100 -9.57 23.80 -5.03
C THR A 100 -8.71 24.96 -4.55
N THR A 101 -9.20 26.20 -4.60
CA THR A 101 -8.58 27.34 -3.92
C THR A 101 -9.08 27.36 -2.48
N VAL A 102 -8.20 26.99 -1.55
CA VAL A 102 -8.45 27.28 -0.12
C VAL A 102 -8.39 28.80 0.03
N SER A 103 -9.48 29.40 0.52
CA SER A 103 -9.51 30.82 0.91
C SER A 103 -8.70 31.07 2.17
#